data_AF-A0A376MVH6-F1
#
_entry.id   AF-A0A376MVH6-F1
#
_cell.length_a   1.000
_cell.length_b   1.000
_cell.length_c   1.000
_cell.angle_alpha   90.00
_cell.angle_beta   90.00
_cell.angle_gamma   90.00
#
_symmetry.space_group_name_H-M   'P 1'
#
loop_
_entity.id
_entity.type
_entity.pdbx_description
1 polymer ?
#
loop_
_entity_poly.entity_id
_entity_poly.type
_entity_poly.pdbx_seq_one_letter_code
_entity_poly.pdbx_strand_id
1 'polypeptide(L)'
;MESKVVVPAQGKKITLQNGKLNVPENPIIPYIEGDGIGVDVTPAMLKVVDAAVEKAYKGERKISWMEIYTGENPHRFMVRMSGCLLKPLI
;
A
#
# COMPACT_ATOMS: atom_id res chain seq x y z
N MET A 1 9.69 -19.64 5.30
CA MET A 1 8.41 -18.90 5.35
C MET A 1 8.40 -17.94 4.19
N GLU A 2 7.67 -18.26 3.14
CA GLU A 2 7.60 -17.40 1.95
C GLU A 2 6.59 -16.28 2.17
N SER A 3 7.01 -15.05 1.85
CA SER A 3 6.16 -13.87 1.89
C SER A 3 5.09 -13.98 0.81
N LYS A 4 3.81 -14.09 1.18
CA LYS A 4 2.67 -14.13 0.23
C LYS A 4 2.33 -12.77 -0.40
N VAL A 5 3.22 -11.79 -0.28
CA VAL A 5 2.96 -10.42 -0.74
C VAL A 5 3.59 -10.23 -2.10
N VAL A 6 2.75 -9.86 -3.07
CA VAL A 6 3.16 -9.56 -4.44
C VAL A 6 3.50 -8.08 -4.51
N VAL A 7 4.77 -7.78 -4.75
CA VAL A 7 5.19 -6.40 -5.04
C VAL A 7 4.75 -6.06 -6.46
N PRO A 8 3.98 -4.99 -6.69
CA PRO A 8 3.54 -4.62 -8.03
C PRO A 8 4.74 -4.24 -8.90
N ALA A 9 4.84 -4.85 -10.08
CA ALA A 9 6.00 -4.72 -10.98
C ALA A 9 6.21 -3.29 -11.53
N GLN A 10 5.16 -2.48 -11.58
CA GLN A 10 5.17 -1.17 -12.24
C GLN A 10 5.25 0.02 -11.27
N GLY A 11 5.45 -0.22 -9.97
CA GLY A 11 5.47 0.84 -8.95
C GLY A 11 6.87 1.21 -8.47
N LYS A 12 7.03 2.44 -7.96
CA LYS A 12 8.26 2.94 -7.30
C LYS A 12 8.01 3.21 -5.82
N LYS A 13 9.01 2.90 -4.99
CA LYS A 13 8.95 3.12 -3.53
C LYS A 13 9.03 4.61 -3.20
N ILE A 14 8.22 5.06 -2.24
CA ILE A 14 8.36 6.40 -1.64
C ILE A 14 9.63 6.44 -0.80
N THR A 15 10.43 7.50 -0.94
CA THR A 15 11.67 7.67 -0.18
C THR A 15 11.61 8.90 0.72
N LEU A 16 12.34 8.87 1.83
CA LEU A 16 12.46 9.99 2.76
C LEU A 16 13.89 10.52 2.68
N GLN A 17 14.05 11.79 2.31
CA GLN A 17 15.36 12.44 2.23
C GLN A 17 15.28 13.76 2.99
N ASN A 18 16.16 13.96 3.97
CA ASN A 18 16.26 15.19 4.76
C ASN A 18 14.92 15.67 5.35
N GLY A 19 14.09 14.73 5.82
CA GLY A 19 12.77 15.03 6.40
C GLY A 19 11.66 15.32 5.38
N LYS A 20 11.96 15.30 4.07
CA LYS A 20 10.98 15.48 2.99
C LYS A 20 10.68 14.15 2.31
N LEU A 21 9.39 13.86 2.11
CA LEU A 21 8.95 12.71 1.31
C LEU A 21 9.15 13.01 -0.17
N ASN A 22 9.88 12.13 -0.85
CA ASN A 22 9.97 12.09 -2.30
C ASN A 22 9.02 11.00 -2.81
N VAL A 23 7.90 11.46 -3.37
CA VAL A 23 6.80 10.61 -3.85
C VAL A 23 6.85 10.59 -5.38
N PRO A 24 7.09 9.42 -6.01
CA PRO A 24 7.08 9.30 -7.47
C PRO A 24 5.65 9.39 -8.02
N GLU A 25 5.52 9.50 -9.35
CA GLU A 25 4.22 9.53 -10.04
C GLU A 25 3.46 8.19 -9.99
N ASN A 26 4.22 7.10 -9.83
CA ASN A 26 3.72 5.73 -9.71
C ASN A 26 4.04 5.09 -8.34
N PRO A 27 3.56 5.64 -7.22
CA PRO A 27 3.97 5.16 -5.90
C PRO A 27 3.38 3.78 -5.59
N ILE A 28 4.17 2.95 -4.92
CA ILE A 28 3.68 1.71 -4.29
C ILE A 28 3.04 2.07 -2.95
N ILE A 29 1.74 1.80 -2.80
CA ILE A 29 0.99 2.04 -1.57
C ILE A 29 0.51 0.70 -1.01
N PRO A 30 1.05 0.27 0.15
CA PRO A 30 0.53 -0.88 0.85
C PRO A 30 -0.86 -0.61 1.41
N TYR A 31 -1.79 -1.55 1.25
CA TYR A 31 -3.11 -1.50 1.88
C TYR A 31 -3.44 -2.82 2.55
N ILE A 32 -4.30 -2.75 3.57
CA ILE A 32 -4.84 -3.90 4.29
C ILE A 32 -6.34 -3.86 4.07
N GLU A 33 -6.94 -4.95 3.59
CA GLU A 33 -8.39 -5.02 3.38
C GLU A 33 -9.17 -4.93 4.69
N GLY A 34 -8.61 -5.50 5.76
CA GLY A 34 -9.24 -5.59 7.07
C GLY A 34 -10.22 -6.76 7.15
N ASP A 35 -10.75 -7.02 8.34
CA ASP A 35 -11.73 -8.08 8.57
C ASP A 35 -13.17 -7.55 8.55
N GLY A 36 -14.16 -8.44 8.38
CA GLY A 36 -15.58 -8.09 8.41
C GLY A 36 -15.98 -7.19 7.24
N ILE A 37 -16.42 -5.95 7.51
CA ILE A 37 -16.85 -4.98 6.48
C ILE A 37 -15.72 -4.48 5.57
N GLY A 38 -14.47 -4.78 5.92
CA GLY A 38 -13.29 -4.39 5.14
C GLY A 38 -13.33 -4.89 3.70
N VAL A 39 -13.89 -6.09 3.48
CA VAL A 39 -14.09 -6.70 2.14
C VAL A 39 -15.02 -5.88 1.25
N ASP A 40 -15.97 -5.14 1.83
CA ASP A 40 -16.94 -4.35 1.09
C ASP A 40 -16.45 -2.91 0.87
N VAL A 41 -15.81 -2.33 1.89
CA VAL A 41 -15.41 -0.91 1.86
C VAL A 41 -14.09 -0.71 1.12
N THR A 42 -13.12 -1.61 1.30
CA THR A 42 -11.78 -1.44 0.70
C THR A 42 -11.82 -1.41 -0.83
N PRO A 43 -12.51 -2.32 -1.54
CA PRO A 43 -12.60 -2.25 -3.00
C PRO A 43 -13.29 -0.97 -3.50
N ALA A 44 -14.24 -0.42 -2.74
CA ALA A 44 -14.89 0.85 -3.07
C ALA A 44 -13.92 2.02 -2.90
N MET A 45 -13.15 2.04 -1.80
CA MET A 45 -12.12 3.05 -1.53
C MET A 45 -11.08 3.10 -2.65
N LEU A 46 -10.54 1.93 -3.04
CA LEU A 46 -9.52 1.84 -4.10
C LEU A 46 -10.03 2.45 -5.41
N LYS A 47 -11.27 2.13 -5.82
CA LYS A 47 -11.90 2.68 -7.03
C LYS A 47 -12.08 4.20 -6.97
N VAL A 48 -12.52 4.72 -5.83
CA VAL A 48 -12.73 6.17 -5.65
C VAL A 48 -11.40 6.92 -5.73
N VAL A 49 -10.37 6.41 -5.05
CA VAL A 49 -9.04 7.02 -5.05
C VAL A 49 -8.42 6.96 -6.45
N ASP A 50 -8.48 5.82 -7.13
CA ASP A 50 -7.95 5.69 -8.49
C ASP A 50 -8.64 6.67 -9.46
N ALA A 51 -9.97 6.78 -9.40
CA ALA A 51 -10.72 7.73 -10.22
C ALA A 51 -10.39 9.20 -9.89
N ALA A 52 -10.17 9.52 -8.61
CA ALA A 52 -9.80 10.87 -8.19
C ALA A 52 -8.39 11.25 -8.68
N VAL A 53 -7.42 10.33 -8.59
CA VAL A 53 -6.05 10.52 -9.07
C VAL A 53 -6.05 10.67 -10.60
N GLU A 54 -6.75 9.78 -11.30
CA GLU A 54 -6.90 9.85 -12.77
C GLU A 54 -7.47 11.21 -13.19
N LYS A 55 -8.53 11.68 -12.52
CA LYS A 55 -9.17 12.96 -12.83
C LYS A 55 -8.28 14.17 -12.51
N ALA A 56 -7.56 14.15 -11.39
CA ALA A 56 -6.73 15.27 -10.96
C ALA A 56 -5.48 15.42 -11.83
N TYR A 57 -4.88 14.31 -12.26
CA TYR A 57 -3.60 14.29 -12.95
C TYR A 57 -3.70 13.85 -14.42
N LYS A 58 -4.92 13.67 -14.95
CA LYS A 58 -5.17 13.27 -16.35
C LYS A 58 -4.36 12.04 -16.78
N GLY A 59 -4.20 11.08 -15.87
CA GLY A 59 -3.44 9.85 -16.10
C GLY A 59 -1.92 9.95 -15.95
N GLU A 60 -1.35 11.14 -15.67
CA GLU A 60 0.10 11.29 -15.43
C GLU A 60 0.56 10.59 -14.14
N ARG A 61 -0.35 10.39 -13.17
CA ARG A 61 -0.07 9.72 -11.91
C ARG A 61 -0.97 8.51 -11.73
N LYS A 62 -0.44 7.45 -11.13
CA LYS A 62 -1.19 6.21 -10.87
C LYS A 62 -0.68 5.51 -9.62
N ILE A 63 -1.57 5.02 -8.77
CA ILE A 63 -1.17 4.28 -7.57
C ILE A 63 -0.97 2.81 -7.91
N SER A 64 0.13 2.23 -7.44
CA SER A 64 0.37 0.79 -7.47
C SER A 64 0.03 0.21 -6.10
N TRP A 65 -1.18 -0.33 -5.98
CA TRP A 65 -1.66 -0.94 -4.74
C TRP A 65 -0.94 -2.25 -4.46
N MET A 66 -0.53 -2.43 -3.20
CA MET A 66 0.16 -3.62 -2.72
C MET A 66 -0.61 -4.17 -1.53
N GLU A 67 -1.31 -5.27 -1.72
CA GLU A 67 -2.05 -5.91 -0.63
C GLU A 67 -1.06 -6.50 0.40
N ILE A 68 -1.22 -6.11 1.65
CA ILE A 68 -0.47 -6.63 2.79
C ILE A 68 -1.43 -7.17 3.84
N TYR A 69 -1.05 -8.27 4.50
CA TYR A 69 -1.87 -8.94 5.51
C TYR A 69 -1.35 -8.65 6.91
N THR A 70 -2.26 -8.32 7.82
CA THR A 70 -1.96 -8.10 9.25
C THR A 70 -2.93 -8.91 10.13
N GLY A 71 -2.42 -9.61 11.15
CA GLY A 71 -3.24 -10.37 12.12
C GLY A 71 -2.79 -11.83 12.33
N GLU A 72 -3.42 -12.51 13.29
CA GLU A 72 -3.24 -13.94 13.63
C GLU A 72 -4.19 -14.88 12.85
N ASN A 73 -4.75 -14.45 11.72
CA ASN A 73 -5.57 -15.36 10.92
C ASN A 73 -4.68 -16.50 10.35
N PRO A 74 -4.92 -17.78 10.73
CA PRO A 74 -4.02 -18.91 10.43
C PRO A 74 -3.90 -19.23 8.92
N HIS A 75 -4.66 -18.55 8.07
CA HIS A 75 -4.65 -18.76 6.61
C HIS A 75 -3.74 -17.81 5.82
N ARG A 76 -3.27 -16.71 6.42
CA ARG A 76 -2.48 -15.70 5.66
C ARG A 76 -1.40 -15.06 6.54
N PHE A 77 -0.25 -15.73 6.56
CA PHE A 77 0.95 -15.34 7.30
C PHE A 77 1.38 -13.88 7.04
N MET A 78 1.63 -13.20 8.15
CA MET A 78 2.15 -11.84 8.28
C MET A 78 3.51 -11.67 7.57
N VAL A 79 3.62 -10.65 6.71
CA VAL A 79 4.91 -10.24 6.14
C VAL A 79 5.55 -9.20 7.04
N ARG A 80 6.69 -9.57 7.63
CA ARG A 80 7.57 -8.64 8.34
C ARG A 80 8.16 -7.69 7.29
N MET A 81 7.65 -6.47 7.22
CA MET A 81 8.24 -5.40 6.41
C MET A 81 9.57 -4.97 7.03
N SER A 82 10.64 -5.74 6.81
CA SER A 82 12.01 -5.50 7.33
C SER A 82 12.69 -4.22 6.81
N GLY A 83 11.93 -3.20 6.39
CA GLY A 83 12.48 -1.96 5.85
C GLY A 83 11.64 -0.71 6.10
N CYS A 84 10.61 -0.78 6.95
CA CYS A 84 9.90 0.40 7.45
C CYS A 84 10.15 0.50 8.95
N LEU A 85 11.25 1.17 9.32
CA LEU A 85 11.55 1.55 10.69
C LEU A 85 10.52 2.58 11.17
N LEU A 86 9.32 2.12 11.52
CA LEU A 86 8.56 2.73 12.61
C LEU A 86 9.27 2.29 13.89
N LYS A 87 10.33 3.03 14.26
CA LYS A 87 10.81 2.98 15.64
C LYS A 87 9.63 3.42 16.53
N PRO A 88 9.25 2.65 17.56
CA PRO A 88 8.36 3.17 18.57
C PRO A 88 9.02 4.39 19.20
N LEU A 89 8.31 5.51 19.21
CA LEU A 89 8.69 6.69 19.98
C LEU A 89 8.23 6.46 21.42
N ILE A 90 8.99 5.65 22.16
CA ILE A 90 9.07 5.67 23.63
C ILE A 90 10.51 5.39 24.00
#